data_AF-F2TMU3-F1
#
_entry.id   AF-F2TMU3-F1
#
_cell.length_a   1.000
_cell.length_b   1.000
_cell.length_c   1.000
_cell.angle_alpha   90.00
_cell.angle_beta   90.00
_cell.angle_gamma   90.00
#
_symmetry.space_group_name_H-M   'P 1'
#
loop_
_entity.id
_entity.type
_entity.pdbx_description
1 polymer ?
#
loop_
_entity_poly.entity_id
_entity_poly.type
_entity_poly.pdbx_seq_one_letter_code
_entity_poly.pdbx_strand_id
1 'polypeptide(L)'
;MLSPTHSHVNTLIDLVIATYIGITISGALYAEYLPISTSSTFDNTQNFYNASRIVGPDFTFDDVAKYKEYSPLFLVPTYALNYGLSFATLTAVVVHIILFHRKEIIYRLKAAKNQESDIHMKLMRNYPECPEWWYGALFQV
;
A
#
# COMPACT_ATOMS: atom_id res chain seq x y z
N MET A 1 -11.18 -3.06 23.44
CA MET A 1 -11.67 -4.06 22.48
C MET A 1 -12.69 -4.90 23.22
N LEU A 2 -13.99 -4.77 22.90
CA LEU A 2 -15.10 -5.41 23.63
C LEU A 2 -15.73 -6.59 22.87
N SER A 3 -15.32 -6.83 21.61
CA SER A 3 -15.78 -7.97 20.82
C SER A 3 -14.84 -9.19 20.97
N PRO A 4 -15.38 -10.42 20.99
CA PRO A 4 -14.58 -11.64 21.03
C PRO A 4 -13.60 -11.74 19.85
N THR A 5 -12.39 -12.25 20.10
CA THR A 5 -11.36 -12.49 19.07
C THR A 5 -11.86 -13.39 17.94
N HIS A 6 -12.71 -14.37 18.27
CA HIS A 6 -13.35 -15.25 17.29
C HIS A 6 -14.16 -14.49 16.23
N SER A 7 -14.84 -13.40 16.60
CA SER A 7 -15.63 -12.60 15.65
C SER A 7 -14.73 -11.90 14.63
N HIS A 8 -13.60 -11.35 15.06
CA HIS A 8 -12.63 -10.72 14.15
C HIS A 8 -12.02 -11.72 13.18
N VAL A 9 -11.64 -12.91 13.67
CA VAL A 9 -11.11 -13.99 12.83
C VAL A 9 -12.15 -14.48 11.83
N ASN A 10 -13.40 -14.64 12.26
CA ASN A 10 -14.48 -15.07 11.36
C ASN A 10 -14.71 -14.05 10.22
N THR A 11 -14.74 -12.76 10.53
CA THR A 11 -14.90 -11.71 9.50
C THR A 11 -13.72 -11.67 8.54
N LEU A 12 -12.49 -11.89 9.01
CA LEU A 12 -11.30 -11.93 8.15
C LEU A 12 -11.33 -13.14 7.21
N ILE A 13 -11.70 -14.31 7.72
CA ILE A 13 -11.81 -15.54 6.94
C ILE A 13 -12.88 -15.37 5.86
N ASP A 14 -14.06 -14.87 6.25
CA ASP A 14 -15.17 -14.64 5.33
C ASP A 14 -14.78 -13.64 4.24
N LEU A 15 -14.15 -12.53 4.61
CA LEU A 15 -13.69 -11.51 3.66
C LEU A 15 -12.77 -12.11 2.59
N VAL A 16 -11.81 -12.97 2.96
CA VAL A 16 -10.86 -13.54 1.99
C VAL A 16 -11.50 -14.62 1.15
N ILE A 17 -12.23 -15.56 1.78
CA ILE A 17 -12.78 -16.72 1.09
C ILE A 17 -13.97 -16.33 0.21
N ALA A 18 -14.91 -15.54 0.72
CA ALA A 18 -16.10 -15.15 -0.02
C ALA A 18 -15.75 -14.24 -1.21
N THR A 19 -14.78 -13.33 -1.07
CA THR A 19 -14.37 -12.47 -2.19
C THR A 19 -13.61 -13.25 -3.26
N TYR A 20 -12.76 -14.20 -2.87
CA TYR A 20 -12.08 -15.10 -3.80
C TYR A 20 -13.06 -15.94 -4.60
N ILE A 21 -14.01 -16.60 -3.92
CA ILE A 21 -15.06 -17.38 -4.58
C ILE A 21 -15.95 -16.48 -5.44
N GLY A 22 -16.25 -15.27 -4.98
CA GLY A 22 -17.04 -14.30 -5.74
C GLY A 22 -16.38 -13.92 -7.07
N ILE A 23 -15.07 -13.66 -7.08
CA ILE A 23 -14.33 -13.31 -8.30
C ILE A 23 -14.26 -14.51 -9.26
N THR A 24 -14.01 -15.71 -8.74
CA THR A 24 -13.90 -16.91 -9.60
C THR A 24 -15.23 -17.32 -10.22
N ILE A 25 -16.34 -17.25 -9.48
CA ILE A 25 -17.67 -17.60 -9.99
C ILE A 25 -18.21 -16.53 -10.94
N SER A 26 -18.00 -15.24 -10.64
CA SER A 26 -18.49 -14.15 -11.49
C SER A 26 -17.73 -14.00 -12.81
N GLY A 27 -16.59 -14.69 -12.97
CA GLY A 27 -15.71 -14.49 -14.13
C GLY A 27 -15.06 -13.10 -14.17
N ALA A 28 -15.13 -12.34 -13.07
CA ALA A 28 -14.54 -11.01 -12.99
C ALA A 28 -13.03 -11.06 -13.26
N LEU A 29 -12.49 -10.04 -13.92
CA LEU A 29 -11.07 -9.98 -14.33
C LEU A 29 -10.63 -11.14 -15.25
N TYR A 30 -11.55 -11.71 -16.03
CA TYR A 30 -11.26 -12.83 -16.93
C TYR A 30 -10.78 -14.08 -16.18
N ALA A 31 -11.23 -14.25 -14.93
CA ALA A 31 -10.87 -15.37 -14.06
C ALA A 31 -11.10 -16.75 -14.70
N GLU A 32 -12.09 -16.88 -15.58
CA GLU A 32 -12.43 -18.13 -16.27
C GLU A 32 -11.30 -18.64 -17.19
N TYR A 33 -10.50 -17.71 -17.74
CA TYR A 33 -9.43 -18.02 -18.68
C TYR A 33 -8.05 -18.12 -18.02
N LEU A 34 -7.97 -17.91 -16.71
CA LEU A 34 -6.72 -17.84 -15.96
C LEU A 34 -6.60 -18.99 -14.95
N PRO A 35 -5.38 -19.41 -14.58
CA PRO A 35 -5.19 -20.39 -13.53
C PRO A 35 -5.84 -19.96 -12.22
N ILE A 36 -6.34 -20.92 -11.46
CA ILE A 36 -7.05 -20.68 -10.19
C ILE A 36 -6.19 -19.91 -9.17
N SER A 37 -4.89 -20.21 -9.10
CA SER A 37 -3.97 -19.52 -8.19
C SER A 37 -2.55 -19.47 -8.77
N THR A 38 -2.02 -18.26 -8.92
CA THR A 38 -0.61 -18.00 -9.20
C THR A 38 -0.31 -16.53 -8.90
N SER A 39 0.96 -16.23 -8.61
CA SER A 39 1.49 -14.87 -8.42
C SER A 39 1.94 -14.23 -9.74
N SER A 40 1.81 -14.93 -10.86
CA SER A 40 2.21 -14.45 -12.18
C SER A 40 1.05 -13.78 -12.92
N THR A 41 1.39 -12.89 -13.84
CA THR A 41 0.45 -12.21 -14.73
C THR A 41 0.53 -12.78 -16.15
N PHE A 42 -0.56 -12.65 -16.91
CA PHE A 42 -0.68 -13.27 -18.24
C PHE A 42 -1.02 -12.24 -19.30
N ASP A 43 -0.67 -12.55 -20.54
CA ASP A 43 -1.17 -11.87 -21.74
C ASP A 43 -2.44 -12.53 -22.29
N ASN A 44 -3.03 -11.94 -23.32
CA ASN A 44 -4.23 -12.43 -24.01
C ASN A 44 -4.05 -13.82 -24.64
N THR A 45 -2.80 -14.30 -24.79
CA THR A 45 -2.48 -15.62 -25.33
C THR A 45 -2.18 -16.66 -24.24
N GLN A 46 -2.47 -16.35 -22.97
CA GLN A 46 -2.18 -17.19 -21.80
C GLN A 46 -0.69 -17.47 -21.57
N ASN A 47 0.20 -16.68 -22.19
CA ASN A 47 1.62 -16.70 -21.88
C ASN A 47 1.93 -15.77 -20.72
N PHE A 48 3.07 -15.99 -20.06
CA PHE A 48 3.56 -15.08 -19.02
C PHE A 48 3.76 -13.68 -19.58
N TYR A 49 3.23 -12.68 -18.86
CA TYR A 49 3.28 -11.30 -19.31
C TYR A 49 4.71 -10.76 -19.31
N ASN A 50 5.17 -10.23 -20.44
CA ASN A 50 6.50 -9.64 -20.56
C ASN A 50 6.45 -8.11 -20.45
N ALA A 51 6.76 -7.59 -19.26
CA ALA A 51 6.78 -6.15 -18.99
C ALA A 51 7.89 -5.40 -19.78
N SER A 52 8.97 -6.06 -20.18
CA SER A 52 10.03 -5.40 -20.96
C SER A 52 9.60 -5.03 -22.39
N ARG A 53 8.48 -5.59 -22.89
CA ARG A 53 7.96 -5.24 -24.23
C ARG A 53 7.23 -3.90 -24.27
N ILE A 54 6.66 -3.49 -23.13
CA ILE A 54 5.87 -2.26 -23.01
C ILE A 54 6.66 -1.12 -22.37
N VAL A 55 7.73 -1.45 -21.65
CA VAL A 55 8.59 -0.50 -20.96
C VAL A 55 9.76 -0.08 -21.87
N GLY A 56 10.00 1.23 -21.99
CA GLY A 56 11.10 1.80 -22.77
C GLY A 56 12.49 1.58 -22.14
N PRO A 57 13.57 1.95 -22.84
CA PRO A 57 14.95 1.79 -22.36
C PRO A 57 15.25 2.51 -21.04
N ASP A 58 14.49 3.57 -20.70
CA ASP A 58 14.63 4.32 -19.44
C ASP A 58 13.64 3.86 -18.35
N PHE A 59 13.08 2.65 -18.47
CA PHE A 59 11.99 2.16 -17.63
C PHE A 59 10.71 3.01 -17.65
N THR A 60 10.57 3.89 -18.65
CA THR A 60 9.41 4.76 -18.80
C THR A 60 8.30 4.06 -19.60
N PHE A 61 7.06 4.32 -19.19
CA PHE A 61 5.86 3.81 -19.84
C PHE A 61 5.32 4.88 -20.80
N ASP A 62 6.12 5.25 -21.80
CA ASP A 62 5.78 6.38 -22.68
C ASP A 62 4.92 5.96 -23.89
N ASP A 63 4.84 4.67 -24.16
CA ASP A 63 4.31 4.16 -25.42
C ASP A 63 3.00 3.37 -25.22
N VAL A 64 1.90 4.11 -25.14
CA VAL A 64 0.54 3.55 -25.10
C VAL A 64 0.25 2.72 -26.37
N ALA A 65 0.91 2.99 -27.50
CA ALA A 65 0.74 2.22 -28.71
C ALA A 65 1.31 0.79 -28.55
N LYS A 66 2.50 0.65 -27.97
CA LYS A 66 3.07 -0.68 -27.64
C LYS A 66 2.21 -1.48 -26.67
N TYR A 67 1.62 -0.83 -25.67
CA TYR A 67 0.70 -1.50 -24.76
C TYR A 67 -0.54 -2.03 -25.48
N LYS A 68 -1.14 -1.21 -26.36
CA LYS A 68 -2.31 -1.59 -27.16
C LYS A 68 -1.99 -2.69 -28.19
N GLU A 69 -0.79 -2.68 -28.75
CA GLU A 69 -0.33 -3.69 -29.71
C GLU A 69 -0.02 -5.03 -29.03
N TYR A 70 0.59 -5.03 -27.85
CA TYR A 70 0.98 -6.26 -27.16
C TYR A 70 -0.23 -6.98 -26.54
N SER A 71 -0.73 -6.50 -25.40
CA SER A 71 -1.88 -7.08 -24.70
C SER A 71 -2.22 -6.26 -23.45
N PRO A 72 -3.51 -6.17 -23.08
CA PRO A 72 -3.86 -5.82 -21.72
C PRO A 72 -3.28 -6.84 -20.72
N LEU A 73 -3.00 -6.36 -19.51
CA LEU A 73 -2.51 -7.19 -18.42
C LEU A 73 -3.65 -7.98 -17.79
N PHE A 74 -3.54 -9.31 -17.78
CA PHE A 74 -4.50 -10.17 -17.10
C PHE A 74 -3.96 -10.60 -15.73
N LEU A 75 -4.73 -10.27 -14.70
CA LEU A 75 -4.40 -10.54 -13.30
C LEU A 75 -5.21 -11.74 -12.80
N VAL A 76 -4.51 -12.72 -12.25
CA VAL A 76 -5.15 -13.86 -11.59
C VAL A 76 -5.92 -13.40 -10.34
N PRO A 77 -7.11 -13.97 -10.05
CA PRO A 77 -7.96 -13.56 -8.92
C PRO A 77 -7.24 -13.47 -7.58
N THR A 78 -6.41 -14.46 -7.24
CA THR A 78 -5.65 -14.46 -5.99
C THR A 78 -4.62 -13.33 -5.94
N TYR A 79 -3.98 -13.02 -7.05
CA TYR A 79 -3.01 -11.93 -7.13
C TYR A 79 -3.68 -10.56 -7.04
N ALA A 80 -4.80 -10.36 -7.75
CA ALA A 80 -5.61 -9.15 -7.67
C ALA A 80 -6.13 -8.88 -6.25
N LEU A 81 -6.60 -9.92 -5.54
CA LEU A 81 -7.04 -9.81 -4.16
C LEU A 81 -5.93 -9.42 -3.20
N ASN A 82 -4.75 -10.04 -3.31
CA ASN A 82 -3.61 -9.70 -2.47
C ASN A 82 -3.19 -8.22 -2.67
N TYR A 83 -3.21 -7.76 -3.91
CA TYR A 83 -2.88 -6.37 -4.23
C TYR A 83 -3.92 -5.39 -3.66
N GLY A 84 -5.21 -5.69 -3.83
CA GLY A 84 -6.30 -4.90 -3.25
C GLY A 84 -6.27 -4.84 -1.72
N LEU A 85 -6.01 -5.97 -1.06
CA LEU A 85 -5.91 -6.05 0.40
C LEU A 85 -4.70 -5.29 0.94
N SER A 86 -3.60 -5.27 0.20
CA SER A 86 -2.41 -4.49 0.56
C SER A 86 -2.71 -3.00 0.59
N PHE A 87 -3.40 -2.47 -0.43
CA PHE A 87 -3.85 -1.07 -0.43
C PHE A 87 -4.88 -0.77 0.64
N ALA A 88 -5.84 -1.70 0.86
CA ALA A 88 -6.82 -1.57 1.93
C ALA A 88 -6.14 -1.49 3.30
N THR A 89 -5.07 -2.26 3.51
CA THR A 89 -4.31 -2.26 4.77
C THR A 89 -3.57 -0.94 4.97
N LEU A 90 -2.87 -0.44 3.95
CA LEU A 90 -2.17 0.85 4.01
C LEU A 90 -3.13 2.00 4.33
N THR A 91 -4.26 2.05 3.62
CA THR A 91 -5.29 3.08 3.85
C THR A 91 -5.96 2.92 5.21
N ALA A 92 -6.25 1.69 5.65
CA ALA A 92 -6.81 1.41 6.96
C ALA A 92 -5.90 1.90 8.10
N VAL A 93 -4.58 1.71 7.98
CA VAL A 93 -3.60 2.22 8.96
C VAL A 93 -3.65 3.75 9.04
N VAL A 94 -3.64 4.45 7.90
CA VAL A 94 -3.73 5.91 7.87
C VAL A 94 -5.02 6.40 8.51
N VAL A 95 -6.16 5.81 8.12
CA VAL A 95 -7.48 6.16 8.67
C VAL A 95 -7.53 5.87 10.17
N HIS A 96 -6.98 4.74 10.62
CA HIS A 96 -6.91 4.37 12.03
C HIS A 96 -6.13 5.40 12.85
N ILE A 97 -4.94 5.80 12.38
CA ILE A 97 -4.12 6.82 13.04
C ILE A 97 -4.88 8.15 13.15
N ILE A 98 -5.55 8.59 12.09
CA ILE A 98 -6.32 9.83 12.08
C ILE A 98 -7.53 9.75 13.04
N LEU A 99 -8.26 8.64 13.05
CA LEU A 99 -9.47 8.51 13.86
C LEU A 99 -9.17 8.33 15.36
N PHE A 100 -8.12 7.61 15.72
CA PHE A 100 -7.83 7.29 17.13
C PHE A 100 -6.77 8.21 17.73
N HIS A 101 -5.74 8.59 16.97
CA HIS A 101 -4.57 9.29 17.50
C HIS A 101 -4.46 10.77 17.09
N ARG A 102 -5.39 11.34 16.30
CA ARG A 102 -5.29 12.76 15.87
C ARG A 102 -5.07 13.76 17.01
N LYS A 103 -5.74 13.57 18.16
CA LYS A 103 -5.65 14.50 19.29
C LYS A 103 -4.28 14.45 19.94
N GLU A 104 -3.73 13.24 20.08
CA GLU A 104 -2.39 13.03 20.61
C GLU A 104 -1.34 13.60 19.66
N ILE A 105 -1.45 13.34 18.36
CA ILE A 105 -0.54 13.88 17.34
C ILE A 105 -0.51 15.40 17.38
N ILE A 106 -1.67 16.06 17.38
CA ILE A 106 -1.76 17.52 17.44
C ILE A 106 -1.19 18.05 18.76
N TYR A 107 -1.47 17.38 19.87
CA TYR A 107 -0.92 17.76 21.17
C TYR A 107 0.61 17.69 21.16
N ARG A 108 1.20 16.59 20.67
CA ARG A 108 2.65 16.40 20.62
C ARG A 108 3.33 17.35 19.64
N LEU A 109 2.72 17.63 18.48
CA LEU A 109 3.23 18.63 17.54
C LEU A 109 3.24 20.04 18.14
N LYS A 110 2.23 20.41 18.92
CA LYS A 110 2.18 21.71 19.62
C LYS A 110 3.13 21.76 20.82
N ALA A 111 3.23 20.65 21.56
CA ALA A 111 4.07 20.54 22.74
C ALA A 111 5.55 20.42 22.40
N ALA A 112 5.93 19.93 21.21
CA ALA A 112 7.31 19.80 20.77
C ALA A 112 8.10 21.13 20.87
N LYS A 113 7.45 22.28 20.68
CA LYS A 113 8.09 23.60 20.83
C LYS A 113 8.18 24.09 22.27
N ASN A 114 7.34 23.59 23.17
CA ASN A 114 7.20 24.07 24.54
C ASN A 114 7.49 22.96 25.56
N GLN A 115 8.27 21.95 25.17
CA GLN A 115 8.55 20.80 26.01
C GLN A 115 9.49 21.21 27.15
N GLU A 116 9.19 20.76 28.36
CA GLU A 116 9.97 21.08 29.54
C GLU A 116 11.41 20.54 29.36
N SER A 117 12.40 21.42 29.43
CA SER A 117 13.78 21.07 29.14
C SER A 117 14.33 20.10 30.17
N ASP A 118 14.60 18.87 29.74
CA ASP A 118 15.37 17.91 30.53
C ASP A 118 16.85 18.37 30.65
N ILE A 119 17.64 17.66 31.46
CA ILE A 119 19.05 18.00 31.69
C ILE A 119 19.86 17.97 30.39
N HIS A 120 19.51 17.08 29.45
CA HIS A 120 20.18 16.98 28.15
C HIS A 120 19.86 18.19 27.27
N MET A 121 18.60 18.58 27.17
CA MET A 121 18.14 19.74 26.41
C MET A 121 18.69 21.06 26.98
N LYS A 122 18.86 21.13 28.31
CA LYS A 122 19.56 22.25 28.97
C LYS A 122 21.03 22.34 28.58
N LEU A 123 21.74 21.22 28.51
CA LEU A 123 23.14 21.17 28.08
C LEU A 123 23.27 21.46 26.57
N MET A 124 22.32 21.00 25.76
CA MET A 124 22.28 21.22 24.31
C MET A 124 21.95 22.67 23.92
N ARG A 125 21.31 23.44 24.80
CA ARG A 125 21.00 24.88 24.58
C ARG A 125 22.24 25.76 24.34
N ASN A 126 23.43 25.27 24.69
CA ASN A 126 24.68 25.98 24.45
C ASN A 126 25.18 25.88 23.00
N TYR A 127 24.59 24.99 22.19
CA TYR A 127 24.91 24.82 20.78
C TYR A 127 23.84 25.49 19.91
N PRO A 128 24.21 26.16 18.81
CA PRO A 128 23.23 26.73 17.89
C PRO A 128 22.38 25.62 17.27
N GLU A 129 21.06 25.83 17.23
CA GLU A 129 20.15 24.87 16.60
C GLU A 129 20.42 24.79 15.08
N CYS A 130 20.38 23.56 14.55
CA CYS A 130 20.53 23.32 13.13
C CYS A 130 19.31 23.90 12.39
N PRO A 131 19.51 24.57 11.24
CA PRO A 131 18.39 25.09 10.46
C PRO A 131 17.40 23.97 10.07
N GLU A 132 16.09 24.23 10.21
CA GLU A 132 15.03 23.23 9.95
C GLU A 132 15.11 22.62 8.54
N TRP A 133 15.64 23.35 7.56
CA TRP A 133 15.80 22.87 6.18
C TRP A 133 16.78 21.71 6.03
N TRP A 134 17.75 21.53 6.95
CA TRP A 134 18.67 20.38 6.91
C TRP A 134 17.91 19.07 7.12
N TYR A 135 16.88 19.08 7.98
CA TYR A 135 16.02 17.92 8.18
C TYR A 135 15.14 17.67 6.95
N GLY A 136 14.61 18.72 6.32
CA GLY A 136 13.84 18.59 5.08
C GLY A 136 14.67 17.99 3.93
N ALA A 137 15.92 18.41 3.79
CA ALA A 137 16.84 17.86 2.78
C ALA A 137 17.21 16.40 3.06
N LEU A 138 17.34 16.00 4.34
CA LEU A 138 17.66 14.63 4.74
C LEU A 138 16.52 13.64 4.43
N PHE A 139 15.26 14.09 4.51
CA PHE A 139 14.10 13.29 4.09
C PHE A 139 13.90 13.22 2.57
N GLN A 140 14.61 14.04 1.80
CA GLN A 140 14.51 14.10 0.35
C GLN A 140 15.49 13.16 -0.38
N VAL A 141 16.48 12.64 0.34
CA VAL A 141 17.45 11.61 -0.12
C VAL A 141 17.01 10.25 0.38
#